data_AF-A0A9D9E5D4-F1
#
_entry.id   AF-A0A9D9E5D4-F1
#
_cell.length_a   1.000
_cell.length_b   1.000
_cell.length_c   1.000
_cell.angle_alpha   90.00
_cell.angle_beta   90.00
_cell.angle_gamma   90.00
#
_symmetry.space_group_name_H-M   'P 1'
#
loop_
_entity.id
_entity.type
_entity.pdbx_description
1 polymer ?
#
loop_
_entity_poly.entity_id
_entity_poly.type
_entity_poly.pdbx_seq_one_letter_code
_entity_poly.pdbx_strand_id
1 'polypeptide(L)'
;MKTYSIGRDINCDIVINDTTDVISRRHALLNITSSGKMTIIDQSVNGTYVNGIRISPNVPFPVTRKDIISFAHITRLDWNCVPKENKIMRYVLFGFGGIIIIACLTLGIKLIADADFGNNHDIAAAVDSTTQKNTEQARLDSLAKAAKADSLRQDSIKQNKARQAAKIKAKKEQEEQKEKNKEKEEKENKEDKAVKPKQDVG
;
A
#
# COMPACT_ATOMS: atom_id res chain seq x y z
N MET A 1 31.16 8.28 31.37
CA MET A 1 32.57 8.70 31.28
C MET A 1 33.35 7.79 32.20
N LYS A 2 34.46 7.21 31.75
CA LYS A 2 35.33 6.39 32.59
C LYS A 2 36.66 7.10 32.76
N THR A 3 37.13 7.18 34.00
CA THR A 3 38.39 7.82 34.37
C THR A 3 39.39 6.74 34.75
N TYR A 4 40.60 6.84 34.22
CA TYR A 4 41.72 5.95 34.53
C TYR A 4 42.81 6.77 35.20
N SER A 5 43.26 6.33 36.36
CA SER A 5 44.39 6.89 37.07
C SER A 5 45.70 6.32 36.54
N ILE A 6 46.69 7.19 36.36
CA ILE A 6 48.01 6.86 35.83
C ILE A 6 49.06 7.34 36.83
N GLY A 7 50.02 6.50 37.18
CA GLY A 7 51.12 6.88 38.07
C GLY A 7 51.94 5.69 38.55
N ARG A 8 52.90 5.92 39.44
CA ARG A 8 53.76 4.86 39.97
C ARG A 8 53.13 4.01 41.09
N ASP A 9 52.01 4.46 41.63
CA ASP A 9 51.31 3.73 42.68
C ASP A 9 50.68 2.45 42.10
N ILE A 10 50.78 1.33 42.81
CA ILE A 10 50.19 0.05 42.40
C ILE A 10 48.65 0.10 42.37
N ASN A 11 48.05 1.07 43.06
CA ASN A 11 46.60 1.28 43.08
C ASN A 11 46.10 2.07 41.86
N CYS A 12 46.98 2.49 40.95
CA CYS A 12 46.58 3.15 39.70
C CYS A 12 46.04 2.14 38.68
N ASP A 13 45.10 2.57 37.84
CA ASP A 13 44.57 1.75 36.76
C ASP A 13 45.65 1.43 35.71
N ILE A 14 46.55 2.38 35.48
CA ILE A 14 47.71 2.23 34.61
C ILE A 14 48.95 2.54 35.45
N VAL A 15 49.58 1.47 35.92
CA VAL A 15 50.79 1.54 36.74
C VAL A 15 52.00 1.76 35.84
N ILE A 16 52.78 2.79 36.15
CA ILE A 16 54.07 3.03 35.52
C ILE A 16 55.16 2.60 36.49
N ASN A 17 55.90 1.57 36.11
CA ASN A 17 57.04 1.12 36.90
C ASN A 17 58.17 2.14 36.77
N ASP A 18 58.30 2.97 37.81
CA ASP A 18 59.35 3.98 37.93
C ASP A 18 60.26 3.65 39.10
N THR A 19 61.53 3.37 38.80
CA THR A 19 62.58 3.13 39.80
C THR A 19 63.27 4.43 40.25
N THR A 20 62.97 5.56 39.60
CA THR A 20 63.66 6.84 39.80
C THR A 20 62.87 7.85 40.64
N ASP A 21 61.63 7.52 41.04
CA ASP A 21 60.71 8.35 41.85
C ASP A 21 60.41 9.74 41.26
N VAL A 22 60.56 9.88 39.94
CA VAL A 22 60.24 11.11 39.18
C VAL A 22 58.78 11.13 38.75
N ILE A 23 58.13 9.97 38.67
CA ILE A 23 56.72 9.84 38.35
C ILE A 23 55.93 9.84 39.66
N SER A 24 55.07 10.84 39.84
CA SER A 24 54.19 10.92 41.00
C SER A 24 53.32 9.66 41.16
N ARG A 25 53.01 9.29 42.42
CA ARG A 25 52.12 8.17 42.77
C ARG A 25 50.82 8.20 41.98
N ARG A 26 50.16 9.37 41.95
CA ARG A 26 49.08 9.71 41.03
C ARG A 26 49.60 10.84 40.15
N HIS A 27 49.95 10.52 38.91
CA HIS A 27 50.62 11.43 37.99
C HIS A 27 49.63 12.13 37.08
N ALA A 28 48.69 11.39 36.50
CA ALA A 28 47.69 11.92 35.59
C ALA A 28 46.38 11.15 35.67
N LEU A 29 45.31 11.78 35.20
CA LEU A 29 44.01 11.15 34.99
C LEU A 29 43.68 11.17 33.50
N LEU A 30 43.30 10.01 32.95
CA LEU A 30 42.82 9.87 31.59
C LEU A 30 41.30 9.63 31.61
N ASN A 31 40.55 10.62 31.16
CA ASN A 31 39.10 10.51 31.01
C ASN A 31 38.74 10.07 29.60
N ILE A 32 37.85 9.09 29.50
CA ILE A 32 37.33 8.57 28.24
C ILE A 32 35.81 8.66 28.26
N THR A 33 35.23 9.39 27.32
CA THR A 33 33.78 9.45 27.14
C THR A 33 33.27 8.20 26.43
N SER A 34 31.97 7.92 26.55
CA SER A 34 31.32 6.82 25.81
C SER A 34 31.31 7.03 24.28
N SER A 35 31.71 8.21 23.81
CA SER A 35 31.89 8.55 22.39
C SER A 35 33.33 8.42 21.90
N GLY A 36 34.26 8.03 22.79
CA GLY A 36 35.68 7.87 22.48
C GLY A 36 36.52 9.13 22.57
N LYS A 37 35.95 10.26 23.00
CA LYS A 37 36.75 11.48 23.26
C LYS A 37 37.57 11.25 24.52
N MET A 38 38.85 11.61 24.44
CA MET A 38 39.79 11.41 25.53
C MET A 38 40.35 12.74 25.98
N THR A 39 40.45 12.94 27.29
CA THR A 39 41.14 14.09 27.89
C THR A 39 42.09 13.60 28.97
N ILE A 40 43.26 14.22 29.07
CA ILE A 40 44.24 13.95 30.12
C ILE A 40 44.33 15.15 31.05
N ILE A 41 44.45 14.90 32.35
CA ILE A 41 44.65 15.93 33.38
C ILE A 41 45.95 15.61 34.10
N ASP A 42 46.89 16.55 34.11
CA ASP A 42 48.14 16.44 34.85
C ASP A 42 47.94 16.77 36.33
N GLN A 43 48.37 15.86 37.22
CA GLN A 43 48.36 16.04 38.69
C GLN A 43 49.76 15.87 39.28
N SER A 44 50.77 15.83 38.42
CA SER A 44 52.14 15.49 38.81
C SER A 44 52.96 16.70 39.23
N VAL A 45 54.09 16.42 39.88
CA VAL A 45 55.10 17.43 40.24
C VAL A 45 55.95 17.79 39.02
N ASN A 46 56.41 16.78 38.27
CA ASN A 46 57.36 16.94 37.16
C ASN A 46 56.71 17.20 35.79
N GLY A 47 55.38 17.13 35.71
CA GLY A 47 54.62 17.47 34.52
C GLY A 47 54.29 16.29 33.61
N THR A 48 53.16 16.42 32.93
CA THR A 48 52.76 15.59 31.79
C THR A 48 52.98 16.35 30.48
N TYR A 49 53.37 15.61 29.44
CA TYR A 49 53.71 16.16 28.14
C TYR A 49 52.93 15.47 27.04
N VAL A 50 52.41 16.24 26.09
CA VAL A 50 51.71 15.74 24.90
C VAL A 50 52.47 16.24 23.67
N ASN A 51 52.92 15.31 22.84
CA ASN A 51 53.76 15.59 21.66
C ASN A 51 54.99 16.44 22.01
N GLY A 52 55.58 16.20 23.19
CA GLY A 52 56.76 16.92 23.69
C GLY A 52 56.46 18.26 24.37
N ILE A 53 55.22 18.74 24.35
CA ILE A 53 54.82 20.02 24.95
C ILE A 53 54.20 19.75 26.32
N ARG A 54 54.66 20.48 27.35
CA ARG A 54 54.10 20.38 28.70
C ARG A 54 52.67 20.93 28.70
N ILE A 55 51.73 20.17 29.24
CA ILE A 55 50.35 20.65 29.42
C ILE A 55 50.19 21.38 30.75
N SER A 56 49.16 22.20 30.86
CA SER A 56 48.84 22.91 32.11
C SER A 56 48.39 21.93 33.20
N PRO A 57 48.88 22.09 34.45
CA PRO A 57 48.48 21.23 35.56
C PRO A 57 47.00 21.44 35.90
N ASN A 58 46.31 20.37 36.28
CA ASN A 58 44.90 20.34 36.69
C ASN A 58 43.89 20.85 35.63
N VAL A 59 44.29 20.97 34.37
CA VAL A 59 43.40 21.36 33.26
C VAL A 59 43.19 20.17 32.32
N PRO A 60 41.94 19.84 31.95
CA PRO A 60 41.67 18.80 30.95
C PRO A 60 42.22 19.19 29.58
N PHE A 61 43.17 18.41 29.08
CA PHE A 61 43.76 18.57 27.75
C PHE A 61 43.23 17.49 26.80
N PRO A 62 42.64 17.84 25.65
CA PRO A 62 42.14 16.85 24.69
C PRO A 62 43.28 16.06 24.06
N VAL A 63 43.15 14.75 24.02
CA VAL A 63 44.15 13.84 23.45
C VAL A 63 43.50 12.78 22.58
N THR A 64 44.29 12.20 21.70
CA THR A 64 43.93 11.08 20.85
C THR A 64 44.95 9.96 21.04
N ARG A 65 44.58 8.73 20.68
CA ARG A 65 45.50 7.58 20.71
C ARG A 65 46.69 7.69 19.75
N LYS A 66 46.70 8.71 18.88
CA LYS A 66 47.82 9.00 17.97
C LYS A 66 48.87 9.88 18.63
N ASP A 67 48.53 10.56 19.73
CA ASP A 67 49.43 11.47 20.41
C ASP A 67 50.47 10.70 21.22
N ILE A 68 51.66 11.30 21.32
CA ILE A 68 52.74 10.79 22.16
C ILE A 68 52.61 11.48 23.51
N ILE A 69 52.14 10.74 24.51
CA ILE A 69 52.06 11.24 25.88
C ILE A 69 53.27 10.72 26.65
N SER A 70 53.99 11.62 27.33
CA SER A 70 55.08 11.26 28.23
C SER A 70 54.92 11.90 29.60
N PHE A 71 55.43 11.19 30.60
CA PHE A 71 55.36 11.56 32.02
C PHE A 71 56.76 11.87 32.52
N ALA A 72 56.92 13.04 33.15
CA ALA A 72 58.22 13.54 33.61
C ALA A 72 59.35 13.46 32.55
N HIS A 73 59.01 13.58 31.26
CA HIS A 73 59.91 13.38 30.11
C HIS A 73 60.60 12.00 29.96
N ILE A 74 60.28 11.03 30.82
CA ILE A 74 61.03 9.76 30.88
C ILE A 74 60.24 8.64 30.23
N THR A 75 59.02 8.38 30.73
CA THR A 75 58.22 7.26 30.29
C THR A 75 57.08 7.71 29.39
N ARG A 76 56.87 7.00 28.29
CA ARG A 76 55.72 7.21 27.39
C ARG A 76 54.53 6.36 27.83
N LEU A 77 53.32 6.87 27.64
CA LEU A 77 52.10 6.11 27.87
C LEU A 77 51.99 4.96 26.86
N ASP A 78 51.82 3.73 27.35
CA ASP A 78 51.43 2.61 26.51
C ASP A 78 49.92 2.61 26.29
N TRP A 79 49.52 2.88 25.04
CA TRP A 79 48.12 2.89 24.63
C TRP A 79 47.43 1.52 24.67
N ASN A 80 48.20 0.42 24.74
CA ASN A 80 47.64 -0.93 24.86
C ASN A 80 47.05 -1.19 26.25
N CYS A 81 47.60 -0.55 27.28
CA CYS A 81 47.06 -0.61 28.65
C CYS A 81 45.74 0.16 28.79
N VAL A 82 45.44 1.05 27.83
CA VAL A 82 44.19 1.83 27.84
C VAL A 82 43.10 1.05 27.09
N PRO A 83 41.94 0.73 27.71
CA PRO A 83 40.85 0.02 27.04
C PRO A 83 40.36 0.73 25.79
N LYS A 84 40.30 0.02 24.66
CA LYS A 84 39.79 0.56 23.39
C LYS A 84 38.27 0.62 23.45
N GLU A 85 37.69 1.76 23.05
CA GLU A 85 36.25 1.87 22.82
C GLU A 85 35.88 0.92 21.67
N ASN A 86 35.15 -0.13 21.98
CA ASN A 86 34.67 -1.11 21.02
C ASN A 86 33.40 -0.60 20.33
N LYS A 87 33.58 0.32 19.36
CA LYS A 87 32.51 0.73 18.43
C LYS A 87 31.87 -0.46 17.72
N ILE A 88 32.58 -1.59 17.62
CA ILE A 88 32.07 -2.82 17.02
C ILE A 88 30.93 -3.41 17.87
N MET A 89 30.98 -3.32 19.20
CA MET A 89 29.98 -3.98 20.05
C MET A 89 28.58 -3.35 19.91
N ARG A 90 28.50 -2.03 19.70
CA ARG A 90 27.22 -1.38 19.34
C ARG A 90 26.69 -1.85 17.98
N TYR A 91 27.55 -1.99 16.97
CA TYR A 91 27.13 -2.47 15.64
C TYR A 91 26.76 -3.94 15.67
N VAL A 92 27.42 -4.76 16.48
CA VAL A 92 27.07 -6.16 16.69
C VAL A 92 25.72 -6.26 17.40
N LEU A 93 25.43 -5.41 18.39
CA LEU A 93 24.11 -5.38 19.06
C LEU A 93 22.97 -5.00 18.09
N PHE A 94 23.18 -3.98 17.26
CA PHE A 94 22.22 -3.61 16.21
C PHE A 94 22.15 -4.66 15.09
N GLY A 95 23.27 -5.30 14.75
CA GLY A 95 23.35 -6.36 13.76
C GLY A 95 22.58 -7.61 14.19
N PHE A 96 22.77 -8.07 15.43
CA PHE A 96 21.98 -9.16 16.01
C PHE A 96 20.50 -8.79 16.12
N GLY A 97 20.17 -7.57 16.55
CA GLY A 97 18.79 -7.08 16.57
C GLY A 97 18.15 -7.11 15.18
N GLY A 98 18.86 -6.64 14.15
CA GLY A 98 18.41 -6.71 12.76
C GLY A 98 18.24 -8.14 12.25
N ILE A 99 19.18 -9.04 12.55
CA ILE A 99 19.10 -10.46 12.19
C ILE A 99 17.91 -11.13 12.88
N ILE A 100 17.66 -10.84 14.16
CA ILE A 100 16.50 -11.36 14.91
C ILE A 100 15.20 -10.83 14.32
N ILE A 101 15.12 -9.55 13.95
CA ILE A 101 13.92 -8.98 13.32
C ILE A 101 13.66 -9.65 11.96
N ILE A 102 14.70 -9.85 11.14
CA ILE A 102 14.57 -10.54 9.85
C ILE A 102 14.16 -12.00 10.08
N ALA A 103 14.75 -12.69 11.05
CA ALA A 103 14.37 -14.07 11.39
C ALA A 103 12.93 -14.15 11.93
N CYS A 104 12.48 -13.21 12.75
CA CYS A 104 11.09 -13.14 13.23
C CYS A 104 10.11 -12.80 12.11
N LEU A 105 10.49 -11.96 11.15
CA LEU A 105 9.67 -11.67 9.97
C LEU A 105 9.57 -12.89 9.05
N THR A 106 10.69 -13.57 8.76
CA THR A 106 10.66 -14.78 7.92
C THR A 106 9.94 -15.93 8.60
N LEU A 107 10.18 -16.13 9.91
CA LEU A 107 9.52 -17.15 10.71
C LEU A 107 8.06 -16.78 10.96
N GLY A 108 7.70 -15.50 11.07
CA GLY A 108 6.33 -15.01 11.13
C GLY A 108 5.56 -15.21 9.83
N ILE A 109 6.16 -14.91 8.66
CA ILE A 109 5.55 -15.21 7.35
C ILE A 109 5.39 -16.72 7.17
N LYS A 110 6.40 -17.51 7.54
CA LYS A 110 6.32 -18.98 7.53
C LYS A 110 5.24 -19.49 8.48
N LEU A 111 5.16 -18.97 9.70
CA LEU A 111 4.15 -19.35 10.68
C LEU A 111 2.75 -18.89 10.27
N ILE A 112 2.59 -17.77 9.56
CA ILE A 112 1.30 -17.33 9.00
C ILE A 112 0.93 -18.12 7.72
N ALA A 113 1.91 -18.62 6.98
CA ALA A 113 1.68 -19.48 5.82
C ALA A 113 1.41 -20.95 6.20
N ASP A 114 2.05 -21.43 7.27
CA ASP A 114 1.91 -22.80 7.80
C ASP A 114 0.80 -22.88 8.86
N ALA A 115 0.51 -21.80 9.59
CA ALA A 115 -0.79 -21.65 10.21
C ALA A 115 -1.78 -21.50 9.07
N ASP A 116 -2.53 -22.56 8.83
CA ASP A 116 -3.86 -22.46 8.24
C ASP A 116 -4.69 -21.55 9.15
N PHE A 117 -4.48 -20.23 9.04
CA PHE A 117 -5.48 -19.23 9.37
C PHE A 117 -6.60 -19.57 8.43
N GLY A 118 -7.48 -20.47 8.92
CA GLY A 118 -8.56 -21.14 8.21
C GLY A 118 -8.83 -20.37 6.96
N ASN A 119 -8.19 -20.84 5.88
CA ASN A 119 -8.06 -20.12 4.65
C ASN A 119 -9.46 -19.60 4.35
N ASN A 120 -9.64 -18.28 4.36
CA ASN A 120 -10.95 -17.69 4.10
C ASN A 120 -11.20 -17.80 2.58
N HIS A 121 -11.16 -19.04 2.10
CA HIS A 121 -11.52 -19.50 0.78
C HIS A 121 -13.03 -19.27 0.56
N ASP A 122 -13.77 -18.95 1.62
CA ASP A 122 -15.13 -18.46 1.56
C ASP A 122 -15.21 -17.02 1.01
N ILE A 123 -14.18 -16.17 1.12
CA ILE A 123 -14.23 -14.82 0.50
C ILE A 123 -14.07 -14.92 -1.02
N ALA A 124 -13.14 -15.75 -1.50
CA ALA A 124 -12.96 -15.98 -2.93
C ALA A 124 -14.17 -16.72 -3.52
N ALA A 125 -14.69 -17.76 -2.84
CA ALA A 125 -15.87 -18.48 -3.29
C ALA A 125 -17.17 -17.65 -3.16
N ALA A 126 -17.31 -16.79 -2.15
CA ALA A 126 -18.46 -15.89 -2.03
C ALA A 126 -18.42 -14.75 -3.04
N VAL A 127 -17.23 -14.24 -3.41
CA VAL A 127 -17.06 -13.29 -4.52
C VAL A 127 -17.42 -13.94 -5.85
N ASP A 128 -17.03 -15.20 -6.07
CA ASP A 128 -17.39 -15.92 -7.30
C ASP A 128 -18.90 -16.22 -7.35
N SER A 129 -19.48 -16.61 -6.20
CA SER A 129 -20.93 -16.84 -6.05
C SER A 129 -21.75 -15.56 -6.25
N THR A 130 -21.26 -14.42 -5.76
CA THR A 130 -21.95 -13.11 -5.89
C THR A 130 -21.80 -12.56 -7.31
N THR A 131 -20.64 -12.76 -7.94
CA THR A 131 -20.41 -12.37 -9.33
C THR A 131 -21.26 -13.22 -10.29
N GLN A 132 -21.38 -14.52 -10.06
CA GLN A 132 -22.26 -15.41 -10.82
C GLN A 132 -23.75 -15.07 -10.61
N LYS A 133 -24.19 -14.82 -9.37
CA LYS A 133 -25.60 -14.42 -9.10
C LYS A 133 -25.96 -13.08 -9.74
N ASN A 134 -25.07 -12.09 -9.66
CA ASN A 134 -25.31 -10.78 -10.28
C ASN A 134 -25.30 -10.86 -11.81
N THR A 135 -24.46 -11.72 -12.40
CA THR A 135 -24.39 -11.93 -13.85
C THR A 135 -25.62 -12.69 -14.36
N GLU A 136 -26.10 -13.70 -13.63
CA GLU A 136 -27.32 -14.43 -13.98
C GLU A 136 -28.56 -13.55 -13.84
N GLN A 137 -28.63 -12.73 -12.78
CA GLN A 137 -29.74 -11.80 -12.58
C GLN A 137 -29.76 -10.71 -13.66
N ALA A 138 -28.61 -10.15 -14.05
CA ALA A 138 -28.51 -9.21 -15.17
C ALA A 138 -28.86 -9.86 -16.52
N ARG A 139 -28.53 -11.14 -16.71
CA ARG A 139 -28.90 -11.91 -17.90
C ARG A 139 -30.41 -12.17 -17.96
N LEU A 140 -31.03 -12.56 -16.84
CA LEU A 140 -32.48 -12.76 -16.74
C LEU A 140 -33.25 -11.46 -16.94
N ASP A 141 -32.79 -10.33 -16.39
CA ASP A 141 -33.41 -9.02 -16.61
C ASP A 141 -33.29 -8.56 -18.06
N SER A 142 -32.14 -8.82 -18.69
CA SER A 142 -31.93 -8.54 -20.12
C SER A 142 -32.84 -9.41 -21.00
N LEU A 143 -33.01 -10.69 -20.65
CA LEU A 143 -33.92 -11.61 -21.35
C LEU A 143 -35.38 -11.21 -21.14
N ALA A 144 -35.78 -10.81 -19.93
CA ALA A 144 -37.12 -10.34 -19.63
C ALA A 144 -37.42 -9.03 -20.37
N LYS A 145 -36.45 -8.12 -20.49
CA LYS A 145 -36.57 -6.88 -21.25
C LYS A 145 -36.67 -7.15 -22.76
N ALA A 146 -35.90 -8.11 -23.28
CA ALA A 146 -35.98 -8.54 -24.67
C ALA A 146 -37.33 -9.20 -24.97
N ALA A 147 -37.79 -10.12 -24.11
CA ALA A 147 -39.11 -10.76 -24.23
C ALA A 147 -40.25 -9.75 -24.17
N LYS A 148 -40.16 -8.74 -23.29
CA LYS A 148 -41.15 -7.66 -23.21
C LYS A 148 -41.14 -6.79 -24.47
N ALA A 149 -39.97 -6.49 -25.03
CA ALA A 149 -39.84 -5.75 -26.28
C ALA A 149 -40.43 -6.53 -27.46
N ASP A 150 -40.22 -7.85 -27.51
CA ASP A 150 -40.80 -8.71 -28.54
C ASP A 150 -42.31 -8.90 -28.38
N SER A 151 -42.82 -9.00 -27.15
CA SER A 151 -44.26 -8.98 -26.88
C SER A 151 -44.90 -7.66 -27.34
N LEU A 152 -44.28 -6.52 -27.04
CA LEU A 152 -44.76 -5.20 -27.49
C LEU A 152 -44.70 -5.05 -29.02
N ARG A 153 -43.67 -5.62 -29.67
CA ARG A 153 -43.59 -5.68 -31.14
C ARG A 153 -44.69 -6.58 -31.72
N GLN A 154 -44.95 -7.75 -31.14
CA GLN A 154 -46.04 -8.60 -31.60
C GLN A 154 -47.41 -7.96 -31.41
N ASP A 155 -47.65 -7.27 -30.30
CA ASP A 155 -48.91 -6.59 -30.03
C ASP A 155 -49.13 -5.41 -30.99
N SER A 156 -48.09 -4.61 -31.27
CA SER A 156 -48.16 -3.54 -32.26
C SER A 156 -48.36 -4.07 -33.70
N ILE A 157 -47.74 -5.21 -34.06
CA ILE A 157 -47.98 -5.87 -35.35
C ILE A 157 -49.44 -6.38 -35.45
N LYS A 158 -49.97 -7.01 -34.39
CA LYS A 158 -51.38 -7.45 -34.35
C LYS A 158 -52.34 -6.26 -34.46
N GLN A 159 -52.08 -5.17 -33.73
CA GLN A 159 -52.92 -3.98 -33.76
C GLN A 159 -52.91 -3.29 -35.14
N ASN A 160 -51.75 -3.22 -35.80
CA ASN A 160 -51.64 -2.68 -37.16
C ASN A 160 -52.34 -3.58 -38.19
N LYS A 161 -52.23 -4.91 -38.05
CA LYS A 161 -52.94 -5.86 -38.92
C LYS A 161 -54.46 -5.78 -38.74
N ALA A 162 -54.94 -5.63 -37.50
CA ALA A 162 -56.35 -5.39 -37.20
C ALA A 162 -56.86 -4.06 -37.76
N ARG A 163 -56.07 -2.98 -37.64
CA ARG A 163 -56.38 -1.67 -38.24
C ARG A 163 -56.42 -1.73 -39.77
N GLN A 164 -55.51 -2.47 -40.42
CA GLN A 164 -55.54 -2.69 -41.86
C GLN A 164 -56.75 -3.51 -42.30
N ALA A 165 -57.08 -4.59 -41.58
CA ALA A 165 -58.27 -5.39 -41.86
C ALA A 165 -59.57 -4.57 -41.70
N ALA A 166 -59.65 -3.70 -40.68
CA ALA A 166 -60.77 -2.78 -40.50
C ALA A 166 -60.87 -1.74 -41.64
N LYS A 167 -59.75 -1.20 -42.12
CA LYS A 167 -59.74 -0.30 -43.30
C LYS A 167 -60.18 -1.01 -44.58
N ILE A 168 -59.75 -2.26 -44.78
CA ILE A 168 -60.17 -3.06 -45.95
C ILE A 168 -61.67 -3.38 -45.85
N LYS A 169 -62.18 -3.70 -44.66
CA LYS A 169 -63.61 -3.93 -44.44
C LYS A 169 -64.44 -2.67 -44.68
N ALA A 170 -64.01 -1.53 -44.16
CA ALA A 170 -64.67 -0.25 -44.41
C ALA A 170 -64.63 0.15 -45.90
N LYS A 171 -63.53 -0.14 -46.60
CA LYS A 171 -63.44 0.09 -48.05
C LYS A 171 -64.37 -0.83 -48.85
N LYS A 172 -64.48 -2.11 -48.46
CA LYS A 172 -65.44 -3.06 -49.04
C LYS A 172 -66.89 -2.66 -48.75
N GLU A 173 -67.20 -2.19 -47.54
CA GLU A 173 -68.54 -1.69 -47.19
C GLU A 173 -68.88 -0.41 -48.00
N GLN A 174 -67.90 0.46 -48.26
CA GLN A 174 -68.07 1.62 -49.15
C GLN A 174 -68.21 1.23 -50.63
N GLU A 175 -67.50 0.19 -51.10
CA GLU A 175 -67.64 -0.37 -52.45
C GLU A 175 -69.00 -1.06 -52.62
N GLU A 176 -69.47 -1.85 -51.65
CA GLU A 176 -70.81 -2.46 -51.63
C GLU A 176 -71.93 -1.41 -51.56
N GLN A 177 -71.74 -0.29 -50.86
CA GLN A 177 -72.70 0.82 -50.88
C GLN A 177 -72.70 1.57 -52.21
N LYS A 178 -71.55 1.71 -52.88
CA LYS A 178 -71.48 2.25 -54.25
C LYS A 178 -72.13 1.30 -55.26
N GLU A 179 -71.98 -0.01 -55.10
CA GLU A 179 -72.61 -1.02 -55.95
C GLU A 179 -74.13 -1.07 -55.75
N LYS A 180 -74.61 -1.02 -54.50
CA LYS A 180 -76.06 -0.89 -54.20
C LYS A 180 -76.67 0.41 -54.71
N ASN A 181 -75.92 1.51 -54.71
CA ASN A 181 -76.39 2.77 -55.31
C ASN A 181 -76.42 2.71 -56.84
N LYS A 182 -75.44 2.04 -57.48
CA LYS A 182 -75.48 1.76 -58.92
C LYS A 182 -76.61 0.81 -59.33
N GLU A 183 -76.89 -0.22 -58.54
CA GLU A 183 -78.04 -1.12 -58.78
C GLU A 183 -79.39 -0.42 -58.55
N LYS A 184 -79.46 0.57 -57.66
CA LYS A 184 -80.63 1.46 -57.54
C LYS A 184 -80.78 2.36 -58.76
N GLU A 185 -79.71 2.99 -59.24
CA GLU A 185 -79.72 3.77 -60.48
C GLU A 185 -80.06 2.93 -61.72
N GLU A 186 -79.63 1.66 -61.80
CA GLU A 186 -79.99 0.75 -62.90
C GLU A 186 -81.41 0.17 -62.79
N LYS A 187 -82.01 0.11 -61.60
CA LYS A 187 -83.43 -0.25 -61.42
C LYS A 187 -84.35 0.91 -61.72
N GLU A 188 -83.98 2.14 -61.35
CA GLU A 188 -84.70 3.37 -61.72
C GLU A 188 -84.69 3.57 -63.25
N ASN A 189 -83.58 3.24 -63.93
CA ASN A 189 -83.47 3.37 -65.39
C ASN A 189 -84.09 2.18 -66.19
N LYS A 190 -84.56 1.13 -65.50
CA LYS A 190 -85.32 0.01 -66.09
C LYS A 190 -86.83 0.11 -65.88
N GLU A 191 -87.30 0.89 -64.91
CA GLU A 191 -88.73 1.21 -64.74
C GLU A 191 -89.24 2.25 -65.77
N ASP A 192 -88.36 3.09 -66.33
CA ASP A 192 -88.73 4.06 -67.38
C ASP A 192 -88.88 3.46 -68.80
N LYS A 193 -88.60 2.17 -69.00
CA LYS A 193 -88.72 1.48 -70.31
C LYS A 193 -89.79 0.39 -70.38
N ALA A 194 -90.65 0.26 -69.37
CA ALA A 194 -91.78 -0.66 -69.36
C ALA A 194 -93.12 0.10 -69.23
N VAL A 195 -93.31 1.14 -70.03
CA VAL A 195 -94.61 1.83 -70.18
C VAL A 195 -95.06 1.74 -71.65
N LYS A 196 -96.22 1.10 -71.82
CA LYS A 196 -97.16 1.10 -72.98
C LYS A 196 -96.87 0.08 -74.09
N PRO A 197 -97.91 -0.52 -74.71
CA PRO A 197 -99.17 0.12 -75.16
C PRO A 197 -100.46 -0.69 -74.77
N LYS A 198 -101.71 -0.23 -74.86
CA LYS A 198 -102.58 0.28 -75.94
C LYS A 198 -103.89 0.76 -75.25
N GLN A 199 -104.47 1.94 -75.46
CA GLN A 199 -105.39 2.36 -76.54
C GLN A 199 -106.53 1.37 -76.89
N ASP A 200 -107.77 1.71 -76.48
CA ASP A 200 -109.05 1.66 -77.23
C ASP A 200 -110.13 2.29 -76.31
N VAL A 201 -110.80 3.42 -76.61
CA VAL A 201 -111.79 3.75 -77.66
C VAL A 201 -113.10 2.96 -77.51
N GLY A 202 -114.17 3.68 -77.20
CA GLY A 202 -115.56 3.23 -77.08
C GLY A 202 -116.43 4.35 -76.53
#